data_AF-A0A5E7G5M0-F1
#
_entry.id   AF-A0A5E7G5M0-F1
#
_cell.length_a   1.000
_cell.length_b   1.000
_cell.length_c   1.000
_cell.angle_alpha   90.00
_cell.angle_beta   90.00
_cell.angle_gamma   90.00
#
_symmetry.space_group_name_H-M   'P 1'
#
loop_
_entity.id
_entity.type
_entity.pdbx_description
1 polymer ?
#
loop_
_entity_poly.entity_id
_entity_poly.type
_entity_poly.pdbx_seq_one_letter_code
_entity_poly.pdbx_strand_id
1 'polypeptide(L)'
;MHLDPIFIIASALTIAVLLASAATHKVRAPARFAKQLADYQLLPDVLVRPVARVIPVVELVIAFALLVPVSRYWAALTAASLIALYAAAIGINLWRGRRDIDCGCAGPDQAQPLRPILLLRNSVLVGVALLASVLPMARDLGFFDGFVTVAASAVALLLYAAADGLLANSPLLLKLIGR
;
A
#
# COMPACT_ATOMS: atom_id res chain seq x y z
N MET A 1 25.01 3.01 -2.81
CA MET A 1 24.78 1.94 -3.79
C MET A 1 24.06 2.58 -4.96
N HIS A 2 24.67 2.60 -6.15
CA HIS A 2 24.01 3.15 -7.34
C HIS A 2 23.12 2.05 -7.92
N LEU A 3 21.80 2.29 -7.93
CA LEU A 3 20.81 1.39 -8.51
C LEU A 3 20.39 1.92 -9.87
N ASP A 4 20.07 1.02 -10.80
CA ASP A 4 19.56 1.41 -12.11
C ASP A 4 18.27 2.22 -11.98
N PRO A 5 18.12 3.32 -12.74
CA PRO A 5 16.96 4.21 -12.66
C PRO A 5 15.64 3.49 -12.97
N ILE A 6 15.69 2.41 -13.75
CA ILE A 6 14.53 1.56 -14.07
C ILE A 6 13.87 1.01 -12.79
N PHE A 7 14.66 0.46 -11.86
CA PHE A 7 14.12 -0.09 -10.61
C PHE A 7 13.53 0.99 -9.72
N ILE A 8 14.15 2.17 -9.68
CA ILE A 8 13.69 3.31 -8.88
C ILE A 8 12.33 3.80 -9.43
N ILE A 9 12.23 4.02 -10.74
CA ILE A 9 11.01 4.52 -11.38
C ILE A 9 9.90 3.45 -11.33
N ALA A 10 10.24 2.18 -11.57
CA ALA A 10 9.26 1.09 -11.50
C ALA A 10 8.70 0.91 -10.09
N SER A 11 9.56 1.01 -9.07
CA SER A 11 9.14 1.00 -7.66
C SER A 11 8.23 2.18 -7.35
N ALA A 12 8.60 3.39 -7.78
CA ALA A 12 7.79 4.59 -7.59
C ALA A 12 6.41 4.48 -8.26
N LEU A 13 6.36 3.97 -9.50
CA LEU A 13 5.12 3.78 -10.25
C LEU A 13 4.22 2.73 -9.58
N THR A 14 4.81 1.62 -9.14
CA THR A 14 4.10 0.56 -8.42
C THR A 14 3.46 1.11 -7.14
N ILE A 15 4.22 1.82 -6.30
CA ILE A 15 3.71 2.40 -5.05
C ILE A 15 2.67 3.50 -5.33
N ALA A 16 2.88 4.33 -6.35
CA ALA A 16 1.93 5.36 -6.73
C ALA A 16 0.56 4.76 -7.13
N VAL A 17 0.56 3.71 -7.96
CA VAL A 17 -0.67 3.02 -8.36
C VAL A 17 -1.35 2.35 -7.18
N LEU A 18 -0.58 1.73 -6.27
CA LEU A 18 -1.11 1.11 -5.04
C LEU A 18 -1.76 2.13 -4.10
N LEU A 19 -1.14 3.29 -3.88
CA LEU A 19 -1.71 4.34 -3.05
C LEU A 19 -2.93 4.97 -3.70
N ALA A 20 -2.92 5.18 -5.02
CA ALA A 20 -4.07 5.70 -5.75
C ALA A 20 -5.25 4.72 -5.74
N SER A 21 -5.01 3.42 -5.89
CA SER A 21 -6.05 2.40 -5.77
C SER A 21 -6.61 2.35 -4.34
N ALA A 22 -5.77 2.32 -3.32
CA ALA A 22 -6.21 2.35 -1.92
C ALA A 22 -7.06 3.60 -1.62
N ALA A 23 -6.63 4.77 -2.06
CA ALA A 23 -7.36 6.02 -1.87
C ALA A 23 -8.72 6.01 -2.57
N THR A 24 -8.79 5.56 -3.83
CA THR A 24 -10.06 5.51 -4.57
C THR A 24 -11.06 4.55 -3.91
N HIS A 25 -10.61 3.42 -3.36
CA HIS A 25 -11.49 2.53 -2.60
C HIS A 25 -12.04 3.18 -1.32
N LYS A 26 -11.20 3.95 -0.59
CA LYS A 26 -11.62 4.65 0.64
C LYS A 26 -12.57 5.81 0.35
N VAL A 27 -12.38 6.52 -0.76
CA VAL A 27 -13.28 7.60 -1.21
C VAL A 27 -14.63 7.06 -1.67
N ARG A 28 -14.67 5.86 -2.28
CA ARG A 28 -15.93 5.21 -2.70
C ARG A 28 -16.79 4.74 -1.52
N ALA A 29 -16.18 4.36 -0.40
CA ALA A 29 -16.88 3.85 0.77
C ALA A 29 -16.39 4.50 2.09
N PRO A 30 -16.56 5.83 2.26
CA PRO A 30 -15.96 6.57 3.37
C PRO A 30 -16.54 6.18 4.74
N ALA A 31 -17.83 5.84 4.80
CA ALA A 31 -18.46 5.38 6.03
C ALA A 31 -17.88 4.03 6.51
N ARG A 32 -17.57 3.13 5.57
CA ARG A 32 -16.96 1.84 5.86
C ARG A 32 -15.52 2.01 6.32
N PHE A 33 -14.74 2.87 5.66
CA PHE A 33 -13.38 3.17 6.08
C PHE A 33 -13.33 3.82 7.47
N ALA A 34 -14.25 4.74 7.77
CA ALA A 34 -14.36 5.33 9.10
C ALA A 34 -14.69 4.28 10.18
N LYS A 35 -15.59 3.33 9.88
CA LYS A 35 -15.88 2.20 10.79
C LYS A 35 -14.64 1.33 11.00
N GLN A 36 -13.97 0.94 9.92
CA GLN A 36 -12.71 0.18 10.00
C GLN A 36 -11.70 0.91 10.88
N LEU A 37 -11.50 2.22 10.68
CA LEU A 37 -10.57 3.00 11.48
C LEU A 37 -10.97 3.08 12.97
N ALA A 38 -12.27 3.15 13.28
CA ALA A 38 -12.76 3.05 14.65
C ALA A 38 -12.45 1.69 15.28
N ASP A 39 -12.62 0.60 14.52
CA ASP A 39 -12.39 -0.78 14.98
C ASP A 39 -10.92 -1.01 15.38
N TYR A 40 -9.98 -0.24 14.83
CA TYR A 40 -8.57 -0.30 15.26
C TYR A 40 -8.37 0.20 16.70
N GLN A 41 -9.27 1.01 17.25
CA GLN A 41 -9.18 1.60 18.61
C GLN A 41 -7.80 2.21 18.91
N LEU A 42 -7.25 2.93 17.94
CA LEU A 42 -5.98 3.66 18.06
C LEU A 42 -6.20 5.18 18.16
N LEU A 43 -7.40 5.65 17.80
CA LEU A 43 -7.78 7.05 17.75
C LEU A 43 -9.03 7.25 18.61
N PRO A 44 -9.20 8.42 19.25
CA PRO A 44 -10.46 8.77 19.90
C PRO A 44 -11.56 8.96 18.86
N ASP A 45 -12.82 8.66 19.21
CA ASP A 45 -13.97 8.66 18.29
C ASP A 45 -14.15 9.99 17.54
N VAL A 46 -13.81 11.11 18.19
CA VAL A 46 -13.89 12.46 17.61
C VAL A 46 -12.92 12.63 16.44
N LEU A 47 -11.75 11.95 16.48
CA LEU A 47 -10.72 12.02 15.43
C LEU A 47 -10.91 10.99 14.31
N VAL A 48 -11.75 9.96 14.49
CA VAL A 48 -11.95 8.93 13.46
C VAL A 48 -12.46 9.53 12.16
N ARG A 49 -13.51 10.36 12.21
CA ARG A 49 -14.11 10.97 11.01
C ARG A 49 -13.16 11.91 10.25
N PRO A 50 -12.45 12.86 10.89
CA PRO A 50 -11.52 13.72 10.17
C PRO A 50 -10.34 12.91 9.61
N VAL A 51 -9.75 12.00 10.38
CA VAL A 51 -8.63 11.18 9.91
C VAL A 51 -9.04 10.29 8.73
N ALA A 52 -10.25 9.70 8.78
CA ALA A 52 -10.78 8.90 7.67
C ALA A 52 -10.95 9.67 6.35
N ARG A 53 -11.12 11.00 6.41
CA ARG A 53 -11.17 11.86 5.21
C ARG A 53 -9.80 12.36 4.77
N VAL A 54 -8.90 12.63 5.71
CA VAL A 54 -7.56 13.15 5.42
C VAL A 54 -6.68 12.08 4.81
N ILE A 55 -6.75 10.83 5.30
CA ILE A 55 -5.92 9.72 4.83
C ILE A 55 -5.99 9.52 3.31
N PRO A 56 -7.18 9.39 2.66
CA PRO A 56 -7.24 9.17 1.21
C PRO A 56 -6.67 10.34 0.41
N VAL A 57 -6.81 11.57 0.92
CA VAL A 57 -6.22 12.76 0.30
C VAL A 57 -4.69 12.69 0.40
N VAL A 58 -4.14 12.33 1.56
CA VAL A 58 -2.71 12.14 1.75
C VAL A 58 -2.17 11.04 0.83
N GLU A 59 -2.88 9.92 0.70
CA GLU A 59 -2.51 8.84 -0.21
C GLU A 59 -2.45 9.29 -1.67
N LEU A 60 -3.44 10.06 -2.14
CA LEU A 60 -3.44 10.62 -3.50
C LEU A 60 -2.30 11.62 -3.70
N VAL A 61 -2.09 12.53 -2.75
CA VAL A 61 -1.01 13.53 -2.84
C VAL A 61 0.35 12.84 -2.95
N ILE A 62 0.60 11.81 -2.13
CA ILE A 62 1.83 11.02 -2.19
C ILE A 62 1.95 10.29 -3.54
N ALA A 63 0.85 9.69 -4.03
CA ALA A 63 0.83 9.00 -5.31
C ALA A 63 1.22 9.93 -6.47
N PHE A 64 0.67 11.15 -6.53
CA PHE A 64 1.05 12.13 -7.54
C PHE A 64 2.48 12.64 -7.34
N ALA A 65 2.90 12.90 -6.10
CA ALA A 65 4.23 13.40 -5.80
C ALA A 65 5.35 12.38 -6.12
N LEU A 66 5.05 11.08 -6.13
CA LEU A 66 5.98 10.02 -6.57
C LEU A 66 6.26 10.06 -8.09
N LEU A 67 5.30 10.52 -8.88
CA LEU A 67 5.43 10.63 -10.33
C LEU A 67 6.30 11.82 -10.74
N VAL A 68 6.34 12.86 -9.91
CA VAL A 68 7.15 14.06 -10.15
C VAL A 68 8.60 13.82 -9.70
N PRO A 69 9.60 13.85 -10.59
CA PRO A 69 10.98 13.50 -10.26
C PRO A 69 11.59 14.32 -9.12
N VAL A 70 11.26 15.62 -9.05
CA VAL A 70 11.81 16.57 -8.05
C VAL A 70 11.31 16.24 -6.64
N SER A 71 10.05 15.82 -6.49
CA SER A 71 9.47 15.46 -5.19
C SER A 71 9.60 13.99 -4.84
N ARG A 72 10.02 13.13 -5.79
CA ARG A 72 10.02 11.66 -5.62
C ARG A 72 10.74 11.20 -4.36
N TYR A 73 11.90 11.77 -4.05
CA TYR A 73 12.67 11.41 -2.86
C TYR A 73 11.83 11.53 -1.58
N TRP A 74 11.25 12.72 -1.37
CA TRP A 74 10.41 13.01 -0.21
C TRP A 74 9.09 12.22 -0.26
N ALA A 75 8.48 12.11 -1.43
CA ALA A 75 7.25 11.37 -1.63
C ALA A 75 7.43 9.88 -1.26
N ALA A 76 8.53 9.27 -1.70
CA ALA A 76 8.89 7.89 -1.38
C ALA A 76 9.10 7.65 0.11
N LEU A 77 9.79 8.57 0.81
CA LEU A 77 9.92 8.51 2.27
C LEU A 77 8.56 8.63 2.96
N THR A 78 7.73 9.58 2.56
CA THR A 78 6.38 9.74 3.14
C THR A 78 5.48 8.53 2.86
N ALA A 79 5.59 7.91 1.68
CA ALA A 79 4.89 6.67 1.35
C ALA A 79 5.34 5.53 2.27
N ALA A 80 6.66 5.37 2.45
CA ALA A 80 7.23 4.35 3.32
C ALA A 80 6.77 4.54 4.78
N SER A 81 6.77 5.78 5.28
CA SER A 81 6.27 6.12 6.61
C SER A 81 4.77 5.82 6.76
N LEU A 82 3.96 6.15 5.76
CA LEU A 82 2.52 5.88 5.78
C LEU A 82 2.23 4.37 5.79
N ILE A 83 2.91 3.60 4.95
CA ILE A 83 2.77 2.14 4.89
C ILE A 83 3.26 1.50 6.20
N ALA A 84 4.36 2.02 6.78
CA ALA A 84 4.86 1.58 8.07
C ALA A 84 3.87 1.89 9.21
N LEU A 85 3.20 3.05 9.17
CA LEU A 85 2.14 3.39 10.13
C LEU A 85 0.98 2.41 10.04
N TYR A 86 0.56 2.03 8.83
CA TYR A 86 -0.43 0.97 8.62
C TYR A 86 0.03 -0.37 9.18
N ALA A 87 1.28 -0.76 8.91
CA ALA A 87 1.86 -1.99 9.45
C ALA A 87 1.88 -1.98 11.00
N ALA A 88 2.27 -0.86 11.62
CA ALA A 88 2.26 -0.71 13.06
C ALA A 88 0.84 -0.79 13.63
N ALA A 89 -0.13 -0.13 13.00
CA ALA A 89 -1.53 -0.18 13.40
C ALA A 89 -2.09 -1.62 13.36
N ILE A 90 -1.75 -2.38 12.31
CA ILE A 90 -2.08 -3.80 12.18
C ILE A 90 -1.38 -4.62 13.27
N GLY A 91 -0.08 -4.40 13.48
CA GLY A 91 0.73 -5.13 14.46
C GLY A 91 0.23 -4.95 15.90
N ILE A 92 -0.14 -3.73 16.29
CA ILE A 92 -0.73 -3.44 17.61
C ILE A 92 -2.05 -4.21 17.79
N ASN A 93 -2.90 -4.25 16.74
CA ASN A 93 -4.17 -4.96 16.81
C ASN A 93 -3.99 -6.48 16.86
N LEU A 94 -3.02 -7.03 16.12
CA LEU A 94 -2.64 -8.44 16.22
C LEU A 94 -2.15 -8.80 17.63
N TRP A 95 -1.31 -7.94 18.22
CA TRP A 95 -0.80 -8.15 19.58
C TRP A 95 -1.92 -8.10 20.64
N ARG A 96 -2.94 -7.27 20.41
CA ARG A 96 -4.18 -7.22 21.22
C ARG A 96 -5.15 -8.39 20.94
N GLY A 97 -4.78 -9.34 20.07
CA GLY A 97 -5.60 -10.49 19.71
C GLY A 97 -6.77 -10.19 18.76
N ARG A 98 -6.87 -8.98 18.22
CA ARG A 98 -7.98 -8.54 17.38
C ARG A 98 -7.72 -8.86 15.92
N ARG A 99 -8.18 -10.04 15.49
CA ARG A 99 -7.95 -10.58 14.14
C ARG A 99 -9.14 -10.39 13.19
N ASP A 100 -10.32 -10.06 13.71
CA ASP A 100 -11.56 -9.92 12.93
C ASP A 100 -11.74 -8.53 12.31
N ILE A 101 -10.73 -7.67 12.44
CA ILE A 101 -10.71 -6.35 11.84
C ILE A 101 -10.27 -6.48 10.37
N ASP A 102 -10.76 -5.59 9.52
CA ASP A 102 -10.39 -5.51 8.10
C ASP A 102 -9.18 -4.59 7.91
N CYS A 103 -8.21 -5.00 7.08
CA CYS A 103 -7.05 -4.19 6.72
C CYS A 103 -7.43 -2.89 6.00
N GLY A 104 -8.55 -2.86 5.26
CA GLY A 104 -9.04 -1.67 4.56
C GLY A 104 -8.21 -1.23 3.33
N CYS A 105 -7.12 -1.93 2.99
CA CYS A 105 -6.26 -1.62 1.84
C CYS A 105 -6.75 -2.22 0.51
N ALA A 106 -7.47 -3.35 0.55
CA ALA A 106 -7.87 -4.14 -0.63
C ALA A 106 -9.24 -3.73 -1.24
N GLY A 107 -9.88 -2.72 -0.66
CA GLY A 107 -11.19 -2.21 -1.07
C GLY A 107 -12.38 -2.91 -0.41
N PRO A 108 -13.61 -2.41 -0.66
CA PRO A 108 -14.81 -2.84 0.06
C PRO A 108 -15.22 -4.30 -0.24
N ASP A 109 -14.92 -4.85 -1.40
CA ASP A 109 -15.36 -6.21 -1.75
C ASP A 109 -14.40 -7.30 -1.24
N GLN A 110 -13.27 -6.92 -0.65
CA GLN A 110 -12.22 -7.81 -0.17
C GLN A 110 -12.00 -7.64 1.34
N ALA A 111 -12.98 -8.04 2.14
CA ALA A 111 -12.85 -8.03 3.59
C ALA A 111 -11.80 -9.07 4.01
N GLN A 112 -10.61 -8.58 4.39
CA GLN A 112 -9.50 -9.46 4.75
C GLN A 112 -9.22 -9.37 6.25
N PRO A 113 -9.42 -10.46 7.02
CA PRO A 113 -9.11 -10.47 8.44
C PRO A 113 -7.62 -10.21 8.66
N LEU A 114 -7.32 -9.54 9.77
CA LEU A 114 -5.97 -9.21 10.19
C LEU A 114 -5.14 -10.49 10.42
N ARG A 115 -4.17 -10.73 9.54
CA ARG A 115 -3.26 -11.88 9.58
C ARG A 115 -1.79 -11.43 9.64
N PRO A 116 -0.89 -12.19 10.28
CA PRO A 116 0.54 -11.83 10.35
C PRO A 116 1.21 -11.65 9.00
N ILE A 117 0.72 -12.34 7.97
CA ILE A 117 1.18 -12.20 6.58
C ILE A 117 1.03 -10.77 6.03
N LEU A 118 0.07 -9.99 6.54
CA LEU A 118 -0.10 -8.58 6.19
C LEU A 118 1.09 -7.73 6.65
N LEU A 119 1.72 -8.09 7.78
CA LEU A 119 2.93 -7.41 8.24
C LEU A 119 4.08 -7.68 7.27
N LEU A 120 4.24 -8.92 6.80
CA LEU A 120 5.24 -9.23 5.77
C LEU A 120 4.97 -8.46 4.48
N ARG A 121 3.72 -8.45 3.99
CA ARG A 121 3.31 -7.69 2.81
C ARG A 121 3.67 -6.21 2.94
N ASN A 122 3.27 -5.58 4.04
CA ASN A 122 3.51 -4.15 4.25
C ASN A 122 5.02 -3.87 4.43
N SER A 123 5.78 -4.74 5.10
CA SER A 123 7.24 -4.60 5.20
C SER A 123 7.94 -4.66 3.83
N VAL A 124 7.48 -5.54 2.94
CA VAL A 124 7.98 -5.60 1.55
C VAL A 124 7.63 -4.29 0.82
N LEU A 125 6.40 -3.79 0.95
CA LEU A 125 6.01 -2.51 0.34
C LEU A 125 6.80 -1.31 0.87
N VAL A 126 7.13 -1.30 2.17
CA VAL A 126 8.05 -0.30 2.75
C VAL A 126 9.41 -0.40 2.09
N GLY A 127 9.96 -1.61 1.91
CA GLY A 127 11.22 -1.82 1.19
C GLY A 127 11.19 -1.29 -0.24
N VAL A 128 10.11 -1.56 -0.98
CA VAL A 128 9.90 -1.04 -2.35
C VAL A 128 9.78 0.49 -2.37
N ALA A 129 9.08 1.09 -1.40
CA ALA A 129 9.00 2.54 -1.27
C ALA A 129 10.38 3.16 -0.95
N LEU A 130 11.18 2.54 -0.10
CA LEU A 130 12.55 2.99 0.18
C LEU A 130 13.50 2.82 -1.02
N LEU A 131 13.31 1.80 -1.86
CA LEU A 131 14.05 1.68 -3.12
C LEU A 131 13.75 2.87 -4.06
N ALA A 132 12.50 3.38 -4.05
CA ALA A 132 12.12 4.55 -4.82
C ALA A 132 12.72 5.88 -4.29
N SER A 133 13.25 5.92 -3.06
CA SER A 133 13.94 7.09 -2.52
C SER A 133 15.45 7.11 -2.79
N VAL A 134 15.99 6.10 -3.46
CA VAL A 134 17.41 6.09 -3.84
C VAL A 134 17.65 7.09 -4.97
N LEU A 135 18.74 7.86 -4.87
CA LEU A 135 19.13 8.80 -5.93
C LEU A 135 19.56 8.01 -7.18
N PRO A 136 18.94 8.26 -8.34
CA PRO A 136 19.25 7.54 -9.56
C PRO A 136 20.65 7.91 -10.07
N MET A 137 21.33 6.92 -10.65
CA MET A 137 22.55 7.17 -11.41
C MET A 137 22.18 7.99 -12.66
N ALA A 138 22.94 9.05 -12.95
CA ALA A 138 22.73 9.88 -14.14
C ALA A 138 23.03 9.05 -15.39
N ARG A 139 21.97 8.48 -15.98
CA ARG A 139 21.98 7.73 -17.23
C ARG A 139 20.83 8.21 -18.09
N ASP A 140 21.09 8.42 -19.37
CA ASP A 140 20.04 8.72 -20.35
C ASP A 140 19.07 7.54 -20.46
N LEU A 141 17.78 7.83 -20.26
CA LEU A 141 16.71 6.85 -20.44
C LEU A 141 16.34 6.78 -21.92
N GLY A 142 16.59 5.64 -22.54
CA GLY A 142 16.08 5.35 -23.89
C GLY A 142 14.58 5.02 -23.88
N PHE A 143 13.96 5.02 -25.06
CA PHE A 143 12.56 4.56 -25.24
C PHE A 143 12.35 3.13 -24.70
N PHE A 144 13.33 2.25 -24.94
CA PHE A 144 13.30 0.88 -24.43
C PHE A 144 13.27 0.82 -22.90
N ASP A 145 14.03 1.68 -22.21
CA ASP A 145 14.05 1.74 -20.75
C ASP A 145 12.67 2.15 -20.19
N GLY A 146 11.93 3.01 -20.90
CA GLY A 146 10.55 3.35 -20.58
C GLY A 146 9.60 2.15 -20.68
N PHE A 147 9.70 1.37 -21.75
CA PHE A 147 8.91 0.13 -21.91
C PHE A 147 9.21 -0.88 -20.78
N VAL A 148 10.49 -1.12 -20.48
CA VAL A 148 10.89 -2.03 -19.39
C VAL A 148 10.35 -1.56 -18.04
N THR A 149 10.38 -0.25 -17.77
CA THR A 149 9.86 0.32 -16.52
C THR A 149 8.36 0.08 -16.36
N VAL A 150 7.57 0.31 -17.41
CA VAL A 150 6.12 0.09 -17.39
C VAL A 150 5.81 -1.40 -17.26
N ALA A 151 6.50 -2.26 -18.02
CA ALA A 151 6.33 -3.71 -17.94
C ALA A 151 6.67 -4.25 -16.54
N ALA A 152 7.80 -3.84 -15.96
CA ALA A 152 8.20 -4.22 -14.61
C ALA A 152 7.17 -3.80 -13.56
N SER A 153 6.64 -2.58 -13.66
CA SER A 153 5.61 -2.08 -12.75
C SER A 153 4.30 -2.85 -12.90
N ALA A 154 3.89 -3.16 -14.14
CA ALA A 154 2.71 -3.96 -14.40
C ALA A 154 2.82 -5.37 -13.81
N VAL A 155 3.98 -6.03 -13.98
CA VAL A 155 4.25 -7.34 -13.36
C VAL A 155 4.19 -7.24 -11.84
N ALA A 156 4.80 -6.23 -11.23
CA ALA A 156 4.77 -6.03 -9.79
C ALA A 156 3.33 -5.84 -9.27
N LEU A 157 2.51 -5.05 -9.97
CA LEU A 157 1.11 -4.84 -9.64
C LEU A 157 0.26 -6.11 -9.80
N LEU A 158 0.49 -6.91 -10.85
CA LEU A 158 -0.20 -8.18 -11.05
C LEU A 158 0.16 -9.19 -9.97
N LEU A 159 1.45 -9.28 -9.59
CA LEU A 159 1.89 -10.11 -8.47
C LEU A 159 1.27 -9.67 -7.16
N TYR A 160 1.21 -8.35 -6.91
CA TYR A 160 0.52 -7.81 -5.74
C TYR A 160 -0.97 -8.19 -5.74
N ALA A 161 -1.69 -7.95 -6.84
CA ALA A 161 -3.11 -8.24 -6.95
C ALA A 161 -3.41 -9.74 -6.80
N ALA A 162 -2.57 -10.61 -7.38
CA ALA A 162 -2.69 -12.06 -7.22
C ALA A 162 -2.44 -12.50 -5.77
N ALA A 163 -1.41 -11.96 -5.12
CA ALA A 163 -1.12 -12.25 -3.72
C ALA A 163 -2.26 -11.77 -2.80
N ASP A 164 -2.75 -10.55 -3.01
CA ASP A 164 -3.84 -9.96 -2.23
C ASP A 164 -5.15 -10.74 -2.41
N GLY A 165 -5.50 -11.11 -3.64
CA GLY A 165 -6.66 -11.95 -3.94
C GLY A 165 -6.56 -13.36 -3.34
N LEU A 166 -5.36 -13.96 -3.33
CA LEU A 166 -5.13 -15.25 -2.67
C LEU A 166 -5.31 -15.14 -1.15
N LEU A 167 -4.82 -14.05 -0.54
CA LEU A 167 -4.96 -13.82 0.88
C LEU A 167 -6.42 -13.57 1.29
N ALA A 168 -7.16 -12.77 0.52
CA ALA A 168 -8.58 -12.51 0.71
C ALA A 168 -9.41 -13.79 0.59
N ASN A 169 -9.08 -14.67 -0.36
CA ASN A 169 -9.80 -15.93 -0.59
C ASN A 169 -9.31 -17.12 0.24
N SER A 170 -8.16 -17.01 0.92
CA SER A 170 -7.60 -18.09 1.75
C SER A 170 -8.56 -18.72 2.77
N PRO A 171 -9.44 -17.98 3.51
CA PRO A 171 -10.40 -18.62 4.42
C PRO A 171 -11.48 -19.43 3.68
N LEU A 172 -11.88 -19.04 2.47
CA LEU A 172 -12.85 -19.79 1.66
C LEU A 172 -12.21 -21.07 1.10
N LEU A 173 -10.95 -20.99 0.65
CA LEU A 173 -10.20 -22.15 0.19
C LEU A 173 -10.01 -23.20 1.28
N LEU A 174 -9.72 -22.78 2.52
CA LEU A 174 -9.59 -23.72 3.64
C LEU A 174 -10.90 -24.47 3.92
N LYS A 175 -12.03 -23.77 3.88
CA LYS A 175 -13.36 -24.39 4.02
C LYS A 175 -13.64 -25.44 2.94
N LEU A 176 -13.23 -25.21 1.70
CA LEU A 176 -13.38 -26.18 0.60
C LEU A 176 -12.51 -27.43 0.78
N ILE A 177 -11.36 -27.29 1.43
CA ILE A 177 -10.41 -28.38 1.71
C ILE A 177 -10.77 -29.11 3.02
N GLY A 178 -11.85 -28.70 3.71
CA GLY A 178 -12.31 -29.32 4.95
C GLY A 178 -11.43 -29.01 6.17
N ARG A 179 -10.74 -27.86 6.15
CA ARG A 179 -9.93 -27.34 7.27
C ARG A 179 -10.48 -26.04 7.85
#